data_AF-A0A6V7J8C9-F1
#
_entry.id   AF-A0A6V7J8C9-F1
#
_cell.length_a   1.000
_cell.length_b   1.000
_cell.length_c   1.000
_cell.angle_alpha   90.00
_cell.angle_beta   90.00
_cell.angle_gamma   90.00
#
_symmetry.space_group_name_H-M   'P 1'
#
loop_
_entity.id
_entity.type
_entity.pdbx_description
1 polymer ?
#
loop_
_entity_poly.entity_id
_entity_poly.type
_entity_poly.pdbx_seq_one_letter_code
_entity_poly.pdbx_strand_id
1 'polypeptide(L)' 'PPDIVDGDETSKDLSVSENENVTLNCQATGRPKPRVSWKREDARPILIRNSTSFSTAY' A
#
# COMPACT_ATOMS: atom_id res chain seq x y z
N PRO A 1 2.75 -11.78 -16.01
CA PRO A 1 1.78 -11.06 -15.15
C PRO A 1 2.49 -10.72 -13.83
N PRO A 2 2.14 -9.62 -13.14
CA PRO A 2 2.62 -9.38 -11.79
C PRO A 2 1.98 -10.38 -10.83
N ASP A 3 2.73 -10.80 -9.81
CA ASP A 3 2.32 -11.75 -8.79
C ASP A 3 2.68 -11.18 -7.41
N ILE A 4 1.73 -11.19 -6.47
CA ILE A 4 1.96 -10.68 -5.11
C ILE A 4 2.65 -11.79 -4.33
N VAL A 5 3.78 -11.49 -3.71
CA VAL A 5 4.54 -12.45 -2.92
C VAL A 5 3.82 -12.63 -1.59
N ASP A 6 3.16 -13.76 -1.39
CA ASP A 6 2.58 -14.12 -0.11
C ASP A 6 3.67 -14.57 0.88
N GLY A 7 3.76 -13.94 2.06
CA GLY A 7 4.76 -14.29 3.08
C GLY A 7 4.99 -13.18 4.10
N ASP A 8 6.09 -13.27 4.85
CA ASP A 8 6.50 -12.25 5.84
C ASP A 8 6.80 -10.88 5.22
N GLU A 9 7.08 -10.85 3.91
CA GLU A 9 7.38 -9.63 3.13
C GLU A 9 6.13 -8.91 2.59
N THR A 10 4.93 -9.46 2.78
CA THR A 10 3.67 -8.80 2.42
C THR A 10 2.73 -8.82 3.61
N SER A 11 2.31 -7.64 4.05
CA SER A 11 1.38 -7.49 5.18
C SER A 11 0.02 -8.10 4.85
N LYS A 12 -0.52 -8.81 5.83
CA LYS A 12 -1.91 -9.29 5.85
C LYS A 12 -2.78 -8.30 6.62
N ASP A 13 -3.97 -8.74 7.03
CA ASP A 13 -4.85 -7.95 7.89
C ASP A 13 -4.16 -7.65 9.23
N LEU A 14 -4.10 -6.36 9.58
CA LEU A 14 -3.53 -5.87 10.83
C LEU A 14 -4.62 -5.14 11.64
N SER A 15 -4.65 -5.39 12.94
CA SER A 15 -5.44 -4.62 13.91
C SER A 15 -4.49 -3.85 14.80
N VAL A 16 -4.73 -2.54 14.94
CA VAL A 16 -3.83 -1.60 15.62
C VAL A 16 -4.68 -0.68 16.48
N SER A 17 -4.18 -0.28 17.65
CA SER A 17 -4.94 0.58 18.55
C SER A 17 -5.01 2.00 18.02
N GLU A 18 -6.02 2.75 18.44
CA GLU A 18 -6.08 4.18 18.12
C GLU A 18 -4.82 4.90 18.63
N ASN A 19 -4.28 5.78 17.79
CA ASN A 19 -3.01 6.51 18.00
C ASN A 19 -1.73 5.67 17.92
N GLU A 20 -1.81 4.40 17.54
CA GLU A 20 -0.64 3.60 17.19
C GLU A 20 -0.28 3.73 15.71
N ASN A 21 1.01 3.54 15.41
CA ASN A 21 1.53 3.58 14.05
C ASN A 21 1.53 2.17 13.46
N VAL A 22 1.18 2.08 12.18
CA VAL A 22 1.22 0.83 11.42
C VAL A 22 1.93 1.02 10.09
N THR A 23 2.69 0.00 9.69
CA THR A 23 3.39 -0.05 8.41
C THR A 23 2.82 -1.22 7.61
N LEU A 24 2.33 -0.94 6.40
CA LEU A 24 1.89 -1.95 5.45
C LEU A 24 3.01 -2.21 4.44
N ASN A 25 3.45 -3.46 4.33
CA ASN A 25 4.45 -3.92 3.37
C ASN A 25 3.77 -4.68 2.22
N CYS A 26 4.28 -4.53 1.00
CA CYS A 26 3.79 -5.26 -0.16
C CYS A 26 4.93 -5.53 -1.12
N GLN A 27 5.17 -6.82 -1.39
CA GLN A 27 6.14 -7.25 -2.37
C GLN A 27 5.43 -7.93 -3.55
N ALA A 28 5.80 -7.54 -4.77
CA ALA A 28 5.30 -8.16 -5.98
C ALA A 28 6.46 -8.52 -6.92
N THR A 29 6.33 -9.64 -7.61
CA THR A 29 7.28 -10.13 -8.61
C THR A 29 6.65 -10.09 -10.00
N GLY A 30 7.48 -10.08 -11.04
CA GLY A 30 7.03 -9.98 -12.42
C GLY A 30 8.15 -9.54 -13.35
N ARG A 31 7.98 -9.79 -14.65
CA ARG A 31 8.87 -9.32 -15.70
C ARG A 31 8.05 -8.59 -16.76
N PRO A 32 8.25 -7.27 -16.97
CA PRO A 32 9.15 -6.36 -16.22
C PRO A 32 8.73 -6.18 -14.75
N LYS A 33 9.62 -5.61 -13.92
CA LYS A 33 9.39 -5.41 -12.48
C LYS A 33 8.10 -4.60 -12.24
N PRO A 34 7.19 -5.07 -11.38
CA PRO A 34 5.91 -4.39 -11.16
C PRO A 34 6.06 -3.08 -10.40
N ARG A 35 5.07 -2.20 -10.57
CA ARG A 35 4.89 -0.98 -9.76
C ARG A 35 3.84 -1.27 -8.70
N VAL A 36 4.12 -0.91 -7.45
CA VAL A 36 3.23 -1.09 -6.30
C VAL A 36 2.61 0.26 -5.95
N SER A 37 1.30 0.30 -5.77
CA SER A 37 0.55 1.48 -5.35
C SER A 37 -0.51 1.10 -4.32
N TRP A 38 -0.60 1.89 -3.26
CA TRP A 38 -1.61 1.71 -2.21
C TRP A 38 -2.91 2.43 -2.56
N LYS A 39 -4.03 1.79 -2.23
CA LYS A 39 -5.37 2.37 -2.33
C LYS A 39 -6.21 1.92 -1.16
N ARG A 40 -7.21 2.71 -0.78
CA ARG A 40 -8.25 2.24 0.15
C ARG A 40 -9.21 1.32 -0.59
N GLU A 41 -9.70 0.30 0.09
CA GLU A 41 -10.72 -0.62 -0.46
C GLU A 41 -12.03 0.11 -0.77
N ASP A 42 -12.40 1.07 0.06
CA ASP A 42 -13.58 1.93 -0.11
C ASP A 42 -13.42 3.03 -1.17
N ALA A 43 -12.34 2.98 -1.96
CA ALA A 43 -11.97 3.95 -2.99
C ALA A 43 -11.85 5.42 -2.51
N ARG A 44 -11.87 5.67 -1.19
CA ARG A 44 -11.65 7.01 -0.65
C ARG A 44 -10.17 7.40 -0.74
N PRO A 45 -9.86 8.71 -0.75
CA PRO A 45 -8.48 9.17 -0.74
C PRO A 45 -7.77 8.78 0.57
N ILE A 46 -6.49 8.43 0.45
CA ILE A 46 -5.60 8.25 1.61
C ILE A 46 -5.21 9.64 2.11
N LEU A 47 -5.65 9.99 3.32
CA LEU A 47 -5.31 11.27 3.96
C LEU A 47 -3.89 11.19 4.52
N ILE A 48 -2.90 11.66 3.77
CA ILE A 48 -1.51 11.74 4.23
C ILE A 48 -1.39 12.99 5.11
N ARG A 49 -1.23 12.80 6.43
CA ARG A 49 -1.13 13.90 7.42
C ARG A 49 0.20 14.67 7.37
N ASN A 50 0.98 14.51 6.30
CA ASN A 50 2.18 15.30 6.03
C ASN A 50 2.26 15.62 4.52
N SER A 51 2.36 16.90 4.20
CA SER A 51 2.10 17.48 2.87
C SER A 51 3.08 17.02 1.78
N THR A 52 2.78 15.92 1.11
CA THR A 52 3.14 15.71 -0.30
C THR A 52 1.88 15.35 -1.08
N SER A 53 1.28 16.37 -1.69
CA SER A 53 0.20 16.21 -2.65
C SER A 53 0.60 15.21 -3.73
N PHE A 54 0.00 14.01 -3.72
CA PHE A 54 -0.02 13.19 -4.93
C PHE A 54 -1.06 13.81 -5.85
N SER A 55 -0.64 14.80 -6.65
CA SER A 55 -1.44 15.30 -7.76
C SER A 55 -1.72 14.13 -8.69
N THR A 56 -3.00 13.76 -8.78
CA THR A 56 -3.53 12.95 -9.87
C THR A 56 -3.23 13.66 -11.18
N ALA A 57 -2.23 13.20 -11.91
CA ALA A 57 -2.09 13.49 -13.32
C ALA A 57 -2.89 12.44 -14.09
N TYR A 58 -3.78 12.93 -14.95
CA TYR A 58 -4.60 12.19 -15.90
C TYR A 58 -3.78 11.26 -16.80
#